data_AF-A0A9E2Q5E3-F1
#
_entry.id   AF-A0A9E2Q5E3-F1
#
_cell.length_a   1.000
_cell.length_b   1.000
_cell.length_c   1.000
_cell.angle_alpha   90.00
_cell.angle_beta   90.00
_cell.angle_gamma   90.00
#
_symmetry.space_group_name_H-M   'P 1'
#
loop_
_entity.id
_entity.type
_entity.pdbx_description
1 polymer ?
#
loop_
_entity_poly.entity_id
_entity_poly.type
_entity_poly.pdbx_seq_one_letter_code
_entity_poly.pdbx_strand_id
1 'polypeptide(L)'
;VFKAISGATVIVVDRNPDALALAADLGADHTVLASAGGDHVEQVLALAGGDGAEAVIDFVGEGGSTAEGVRMLRRAGSYYVVGYGENINIPTIDIISTEINFVGNLVGSYNDLAELMALAAQGKVTLHTSKYALTDYQQALDDLDAGLVRGRAILVP
;
A
#
# COMPACT_ATOMS: atom_id res chain seq x y z
N VAL A 1 -0.71 -4.13 -10.05
CA VAL A 1 -1.25 -2.97 -10.81
C VAL A 1 -0.15 -1.98 -11.16
N PHE A 2 0.59 -1.41 -10.19
CA PHE A 2 1.64 -0.40 -10.47
C PHE A 2 2.60 -0.81 -11.59
N LYS A 3 3.19 -2.01 -11.53
CA LYS A 3 4.06 -2.52 -12.60
C LYS A 3 3.43 -2.61 -13.99
N ALA A 4 2.11 -2.74 -14.07
CA ALA A 4 1.40 -2.84 -15.34
C ALA A 4 1.09 -1.46 -15.96
N ILE A 5 1.07 -0.40 -15.15
CA ILE A 5 0.63 0.95 -15.56
C ILE A 5 1.73 2.01 -15.48
N SER A 6 2.86 1.72 -14.83
CA SER A 6 3.97 2.66 -14.68
C SER A 6 5.32 1.98 -14.87
N GLY A 7 6.33 2.79 -15.21
CA GLY A 7 7.74 2.39 -15.18
C GLY A 7 8.42 2.73 -13.85
N ALA A 8 7.65 2.95 -12.78
CA ALA A 8 8.19 3.34 -11.49
C ALA A 8 8.89 2.18 -10.79
N THR A 9 9.94 2.49 -10.03
CA THR A 9 10.48 1.58 -9.02
C THR A 9 9.48 1.47 -7.87
N VAL A 10 9.03 0.26 -7.57
CA VAL A 10 8.04 -0.01 -6.53
C VAL A 10 8.73 -0.58 -5.28
N ILE A 11 8.67 0.18 -4.18
CA ILE A 11 9.14 -0.24 -2.86
C ILE A 11 7.89 -0.53 -2.01
N VAL A 12 7.78 -1.75 -1.47
CA VAL A 12 6.68 -2.14 -0.57
C VAL A 12 7.20 -2.26 0.86
N VAL A 13 6.50 -1.62 1.79
CA VAL A 13 6.79 -1.66 3.22
C VAL A 13 5.61 -2.34 3.92
N ASP A 14 5.89 -3.34 4.73
CA ASP A 14 4.88 -4.06 5.52
C ASP A 14 5.54 -4.67 6.77
N ARG A 15 4.77 -4.87 7.84
CA ARG A 15 5.21 -5.56 9.05
C ARG A 15 5.17 -7.09 8.92
N ASN A 16 4.45 -7.60 7.91
CA ASN A 16 4.21 -9.02 7.71
C ASN A 16 5.14 -9.57 6.61
N PRO A 17 6.09 -10.47 6.94
CA PRO A 17 7.04 -11.00 5.96
C PRO A 17 6.38 -11.78 4.83
N ASP A 18 5.24 -12.43 5.06
CA ASP A 18 4.53 -13.15 4.00
C ASP A 18 3.85 -12.18 3.02
N ALA A 19 3.41 -11.01 3.50
CA ALA A 19 2.86 -9.96 2.62
C ALA A 19 3.96 -9.38 1.73
N LEU A 20 5.18 -9.24 2.25
CA LEU A 20 6.34 -8.83 1.48
C LEU A 20 6.75 -9.87 0.44
N ALA A 21 6.77 -11.15 0.81
CA ALA A 21 7.04 -12.23 -0.15
C ALA A 21 6.03 -12.20 -1.31
N LEU A 22 4.74 -12.05 -1.00
CA LEU A 22 3.70 -11.89 -2.02
C LEU A 22 3.91 -10.63 -2.87
N ALA A 23 4.30 -9.50 -2.27
CA ALA A 23 4.57 -8.27 -3.00
C ALA A 23 5.73 -8.44 -3.99
N ALA A 24 6.79 -9.14 -3.60
CA ALA A 24 7.91 -9.48 -4.49
C ALA A 24 7.46 -10.37 -5.66
N ASP A 25 6.67 -11.41 -5.39
CA ASP A 25 6.10 -12.29 -6.43
C ASP A 25 5.20 -11.51 -7.42
N LEU A 26 4.53 -10.47 -6.94
CA LEU A 26 3.70 -9.56 -7.74
C LEU A 26 4.49 -8.48 -8.48
N GLY A 27 5.81 -8.45 -8.31
CA GLY A 27 6.73 -7.59 -9.06
C GLY A 27 7.13 -6.30 -8.35
N ALA A 28 7.00 -6.20 -7.03
CA ALA A 28 7.69 -5.15 -6.28
C ALA A 28 9.21 -5.23 -6.54
N ASP A 29 9.83 -4.10 -6.84
CA ASP A 29 11.28 -4.04 -7.09
C ASP A 29 12.07 -4.21 -5.79
N HIS A 30 11.51 -3.69 -4.69
CA HIS A 30 12.05 -3.83 -3.35
C HIS A 30 10.96 -4.07 -2.31
N THR A 31 11.31 -4.81 -1.27
CA THR A 31 10.45 -5.06 -0.11
C THR A 31 11.22 -4.74 1.16
N VAL A 32 10.60 -4.02 2.10
CA VAL A 32 11.21 -3.59 3.36
C VAL A 32 10.31 -4.02 4.52
N LEU A 33 10.89 -4.73 5.49
CA LEU A 33 10.18 -5.14 6.70
C LEU A 33 10.10 -3.97 7.68
N ALA A 34 8.89 -3.50 7.96
CA ALA A 34 8.67 -2.51 8.99
C ALA A 34 8.89 -3.12 10.38
N SER A 35 9.68 -2.44 11.20
CA SER A 35 9.99 -2.86 12.56
C SER A 35 9.71 -1.73 13.54
N ALA A 36 9.50 -2.06 14.82
CA ALA A 36 9.32 -1.06 15.87
C ALA A 36 10.55 -0.13 16.04
N GLY A 37 11.72 -0.51 15.50
CA GLY A 37 12.92 0.30 15.51
C GLY A 37 12.93 1.44 14.49
N GLY A 38 12.01 1.45 13.52
CA GLY A 38 11.90 2.53 12.52
C GLY A 38 12.99 2.54 11.45
N ASP A 39 13.82 1.50 11.39
CA ASP A 39 14.95 1.38 10.46
C ASP A 39 14.51 1.26 9.00
N HIS A 40 13.27 0.83 8.75
CA HIS A 40 12.65 0.77 7.43
C HIS A 40 12.59 2.13 6.73
N VAL A 41 12.46 3.24 7.46
CA VAL A 41 12.45 4.58 6.85
C VAL A 41 13.78 4.88 6.16
N GLU A 42 14.90 4.64 6.86
CA GLU A 42 16.24 4.85 6.30
C GLU A 42 16.53 3.90 5.13
N GLN A 43 16.05 2.66 5.20
CA GLN A 43 16.16 1.70 4.10
C GLN A 43 15.39 2.19 2.86
N VAL A 44 14.17 2.71 3.03
CA VAL A 44 13.38 3.28 1.93
C VAL A 44 14.07 4.50 1.34
N LEU A 45 14.59 5.41 2.17
CA LEU A 45 15.36 6.56 1.69
C LEU A 45 16.57 6.13 0.87
N ALA A 46 17.34 5.15 1.33
CA ALA A 46 18.50 4.61 0.60
C ALA A 46 18.10 4.00 -0.75
N LEU A 47 17.02 3.21 -0.79
CA LEU A 47 16.48 2.63 -2.02
C LEU A 47 15.93 3.69 -2.99
N ALA A 48 15.43 4.81 -2.47
CA ALA A 48 14.95 5.95 -3.24
C ALA A 48 16.06 6.94 -3.64
N GLY A 49 17.33 6.59 -3.46
CA GLY A 49 18.46 7.44 -3.84
C GLY A 49 18.78 8.58 -2.86
N GLY A 50 18.22 8.54 -1.64
CA GLY A 50 18.46 9.47 -0.55
C GLY A 50 17.44 10.62 -0.45
N ASP A 51 16.74 10.93 -1.54
CA ASP A 51 15.80 12.06 -1.58
C ASP A 51 14.39 11.69 -1.09
N GLY A 52 14.08 10.39 -1.00
CA GLY A 52 12.75 9.87 -0.68
C GLY A 52 11.90 9.56 -1.90
N ALA A 53 10.75 8.92 -1.66
CA ALA A 53 9.83 8.50 -2.72
C ALA A 53 9.07 9.69 -3.30
N GLU A 54 8.85 9.69 -4.62
CA GLU A 54 8.02 10.69 -5.31
C GLU A 54 6.55 10.66 -4.88
N ALA A 55 6.05 9.45 -4.66
CA ALA A 55 4.72 9.19 -4.15
C ALA A 55 4.79 8.14 -3.05
N VAL A 56 4.11 8.40 -1.94
CA VAL A 56 3.87 7.41 -0.89
C VAL A 56 2.39 7.09 -0.93
N ILE A 57 2.03 5.81 -0.97
CA ILE A 57 0.65 5.35 -1.02
C ILE A 57 0.40 4.49 0.21
N ASP A 58 -0.34 5.04 1.15
CA ASP A 58 -0.55 4.46 2.46
C ASP A 58 -1.91 3.77 2.56
N PHE A 59 -1.85 2.44 2.55
CA PHE A 59 -3.00 1.55 2.71
C PHE A 59 -3.33 1.24 4.17
N VAL A 60 -2.48 1.66 5.11
CA VAL A 60 -2.62 1.39 6.55
C VAL A 60 -3.30 2.59 7.21
N GLY A 61 -2.68 3.77 7.12
CA GLY A 61 -3.21 5.00 7.68
C GLY A 61 -3.40 4.95 9.19
N GLU A 62 -2.66 4.12 9.93
CA GLU A 62 -2.67 4.03 11.40
C GLU A 62 -1.31 3.62 11.97
N GLY A 63 -1.18 3.66 13.30
CA GLY A 63 -0.02 3.10 14.00
C GLY A 63 1.28 3.86 13.74
N GLY A 64 1.20 5.15 13.38
CA GLY A 64 2.35 5.97 13.01
C GLY A 64 2.78 5.86 11.55
N SER A 65 2.12 5.03 10.73
CA SER A 65 2.42 4.91 9.29
C SER A 65 2.35 6.26 8.57
N THR A 66 1.46 7.17 9.00
CA THR A 66 1.35 8.52 8.42
C THR A 66 2.60 9.36 8.65
N ALA A 67 3.11 9.39 9.87
CA ALA A 67 4.34 10.12 10.20
C ALA A 67 5.56 9.51 9.53
N GLU A 68 5.65 8.17 9.50
CA GLU A 68 6.75 7.46 8.84
C GLU A 68 6.75 7.67 7.34
N GLY A 69 5.60 7.57 6.69
CA GLY A 69 5.50 7.74 5.25
C GLY A 69 5.78 9.19 4.82
N VAL A 70 5.46 10.19 5.63
CA VAL A 70 5.91 11.59 5.38
C VAL A 70 7.43 11.71 5.44
N ARG A 71 8.11 11.01 6.37
CA ARG A 71 9.58 10.97 6.40
C ARG A 71 10.20 10.23 5.20
N MET A 72 9.45 9.30 4.61
CA MET A 72 9.87 8.58 3.40
C MET A 72 9.58 9.37 2.11
N LEU A 73 8.86 10.49 2.17
CA LEU A 73 8.44 11.26 1.01
C LEU A 73 9.49 12.32 0.63
N ARG A 74 9.77 12.47 -0.66
CA ARG A 74 10.65 13.53 -1.14
C ARG A 74 10.00 14.90 -1.07
N ARG A 75 10.84 15.94 -1.09
CA ARG A 75 10.40 17.32 -1.34
C ARG A 75 9.60 17.39 -2.65
N ALA A 76 8.50 18.15 -2.64
CA ALA A 76 7.52 18.23 -3.73
C ALA A 76 6.87 16.90 -4.12
N GLY A 77 6.87 15.91 -3.21
CA GLY A 77 6.19 14.63 -3.38
C GLY A 77 4.71 14.67 -2.97
N SER A 78 4.01 13.58 -3.25
CA SER A 78 2.60 13.41 -2.88
C SER A 78 2.37 12.21 -1.96
N TYR A 79 1.75 12.46 -0.82
CA TYR A 79 1.26 11.45 0.10
C TYR A 79 -0.20 11.10 -0.22
N TYR A 80 -0.46 9.87 -0.63
CA TYR A 80 -1.79 9.35 -0.90
C TYR A 80 -2.29 8.54 0.30
N VAL A 81 -3.42 8.96 0.86
CA VAL A 81 -4.07 8.30 1.99
C VAL A 81 -5.19 7.42 1.45
N VAL A 82 -5.07 6.11 1.69
CA VAL A 82 -6.07 5.10 1.29
C VAL A 82 -6.63 4.36 2.52
N GLY A 83 -5.82 4.18 3.57
CA GLY A 83 -6.25 3.64 4.86
C GLY A 83 -7.19 4.58 5.65
N TYR A 84 -7.90 4.05 6.65
CA TYR A 84 -9.01 4.73 7.33
C TYR A 84 -8.75 5.04 8.82
N GLY A 85 -7.50 5.01 9.27
CA GLY A 85 -7.17 4.95 10.70
C GLY A 85 -7.07 6.29 11.42
N GLU A 86 -5.85 6.81 11.53
CA GLU A 86 -5.40 7.90 12.39
C GLU A 86 -5.48 9.29 11.72
N ASN A 87 -5.20 10.32 12.52
CA ASN A 87 -5.13 11.70 12.04
C ASN A 87 -3.77 12.00 11.41
N ILE A 88 -3.76 12.79 10.32
CA ILE A 88 -2.54 13.40 9.80
C ILE A 88 -2.21 14.63 10.65
N ASN A 89 -1.17 14.52 11.47
CA ASN A 89 -0.73 15.60 12.36
C ASN A 89 0.70 16.04 12.00
N ILE A 90 0.82 16.85 10.95
CA ILE A 90 2.09 17.34 10.41
C ILE A 90 2.18 18.86 10.59
N PRO A 91 3.28 19.41 11.15
CA PRO A 91 3.47 20.84 11.23
C PRO A 91 3.36 21.52 9.86
N THR A 92 2.57 22.59 9.77
CA THR A 92 2.33 23.28 8.48
C THR A 92 3.62 23.86 7.88
N ILE A 93 4.61 24.18 8.71
CA ILE A 93 5.94 24.60 8.26
C ILE A 93 6.66 23.49 7.48
N ASP A 94 6.50 22.22 7.87
CA ASP A 94 7.11 21.10 7.16
C ASP A 94 6.44 20.91 5.81
N ILE A 95 5.11 21.06 5.75
CA ILE A 95 4.33 20.99 4.50
C ILE A 95 4.80 22.06 3.52
N ILE A 96 4.81 23.33 3.94
CA ILE A 96 5.15 24.45 3.03
C ILE A 96 6.64 24.49 2.68
N SER A 97 7.53 24.13 3.61
CA SER A 97 8.97 24.19 3.36
C SER A 97 9.48 23.03 2.50
N THR A 98 8.74 21.91 2.46
CA THR A 98 9.05 20.76 1.60
C THR A 98 8.15 20.67 0.37
N GLU A 99 7.12 21.52 0.26
CA GLU A 99 6.15 21.58 -0.84
C GLU A 99 5.40 20.25 -1.09
N ILE A 100 5.19 19.46 -0.05
CA ILE A 100 4.51 18.16 -0.15
C ILE A 100 2.98 18.29 -0.22
N ASN A 101 2.33 17.32 -0.85
CA ASN A 101 0.87 17.25 -0.99
C ASN A 101 0.30 16.09 -0.16
N PHE A 102 -0.93 16.27 0.35
CA PHE A 102 -1.74 15.18 0.89
C PHE A 102 -2.98 14.99 0.03
N VAL A 103 -3.21 13.76 -0.43
CA VAL A 103 -4.30 13.41 -1.35
C VAL A 103 -5.09 12.26 -0.75
N GLY A 104 -6.36 12.51 -0.41
CA GLY A 104 -7.28 11.45 -0.02
C GLY A 104 -7.74 10.68 -1.26
N ASN A 105 -7.69 9.35 -1.21
CA ASN A 105 -8.15 8.50 -2.30
C ASN A 105 -9.07 7.41 -1.76
N LEU A 106 -10.30 7.39 -2.28
CA LEU A 106 -11.30 6.40 -1.94
C LEU A 106 -11.83 5.79 -3.23
N VAL A 107 -11.71 4.47 -3.35
CA VAL A 107 -12.14 3.68 -4.52
C VAL A 107 -11.59 4.25 -5.85
N GLY A 108 -12.34 4.13 -6.93
CA GLY A 108 -12.02 4.71 -8.23
C GLY A 108 -13.29 5.08 -8.98
N SER A 109 -13.14 5.80 -10.08
CA SER A 109 -14.19 6.07 -11.04
C SER A 109 -14.59 4.80 -11.81
N TYR A 110 -15.70 4.88 -12.55
CA TYR A 110 -16.10 3.81 -13.46
C TYR A 110 -15.03 3.49 -14.51
N ASN A 111 -14.33 4.52 -15.00
CA ASN A 111 -13.26 4.34 -15.98
C ASN A 111 -12.07 3.60 -15.35
N ASP A 112 -11.69 3.93 -14.12
CA ASP A 112 -10.62 3.22 -13.40
C ASP A 112 -10.95 1.72 -13.26
N LEU A 113 -12.22 1.40 -12.95
CA LEU A 113 -12.69 0.02 -12.90
C LEU A 113 -12.61 -0.65 -14.27
N ALA A 114 -13.11 0.00 -15.33
CA ALA A 114 -13.07 -0.55 -16.68
C ALA A 114 -11.64 -0.84 -17.15
N GLU A 115 -10.70 0.08 -16.88
CA GLU A 115 -9.29 -0.08 -17.19
C GLU A 115 -8.65 -1.22 -16.38
N LEU A 116 -8.95 -1.31 -15.08
CA LEU A 116 -8.49 -2.41 -14.23
C LEU A 116 -9.00 -3.77 -14.73
N MET A 117 -10.26 -3.86 -15.15
CA MET A 117 -10.83 -5.07 -15.72
C MET A 117 -10.15 -5.46 -17.04
N ALA A 118 -9.79 -4.48 -17.87
CA ALA A 118 -9.03 -4.74 -19.09
C ALA A 118 -7.61 -5.28 -18.79
N LEU A 119 -6.93 -4.74 -17.78
CA LEU A 119 -5.63 -5.25 -17.34
C LEU A 119 -5.73 -6.68 -16.78
N ALA A 120 -6.77 -6.98 -16.00
CA ALA A 120 -7.02 -8.32 -15.48
C ALA A 120 -7.33 -9.32 -16.61
N ALA A 121 -8.15 -8.93 -17.60
CA ALA A 121 -8.44 -9.76 -18.77
C ALA A 121 -7.19 -10.05 -19.63
N GLN A 122 -6.22 -9.13 -19.64
CA GLN A 122 -4.92 -9.32 -20.30
C GLN A 122 -3.91 -10.14 -19.46
N GLY A 123 -4.28 -10.56 -18.25
CA GLY A 123 -3.38 -11.27 -17.33
C GLY A 123 -2.26 -10.40 -16.76
N LYS A 124 -2.34 -9.07 -16.89
CA LYS A 124 -1.34 -8.12 -16.35
C LYS A 124 -1.54 -7.83 -14.86
N VAL A 125 -2.72 -8.15 -14.34
CA VAL A 125 -3.07 -8.02 -12.92
C VAL A 125 -3.70 -9.33 -12.48
N THR A 126 -3.11 -9.94 -11.46
CA THR A 126 -3.57 -11.20 -10.87
C THR A 126 -4.20 -10.91 -9.50
N LEU A 127 -5.39 -11.46 -9.26
CA LEU A 127 -6.03 -11.38 -7.95
C LEU A 127 -5.64 -12.60 -7.11
N HIS A 128 -5.03 -12.34 -5.95
CA HIS A 128 -4.86 -13.37 -4.93
C HIS A 128 -6.13 -13.44 -4.09
N THR A 129 -6.73 -14.62 -4.04
CA THR A 129 -8.04 -14.81 -3.40
C THR A 129 -8.07 -16.08 -2.57
N SER A 130 -8.80 -16.04 -1.47
CA SER A 130 -9.16 -17.20 -0.68
C SER A 130 -10.67 -17.41 -0.80
N LYS A 131 -11.08 -18.63 -1.13
CA LYS A 131 -12.50 -18.95 -1.29
C LYS A 131 -13.01 -19.64 -0.04
N TYR A 132 -14.18 -19.22 0.41
CA TYR A 132 -14.93 -19.81 1.50
C TYR A 132 -16.33 -20.17 0.99
N ALA A 133 -16.96 -21.21 1.51
CA ALA A 133 -18.38 -21.42 1.24
C ALA A 133 -19.17 -20.27 1.89
N LEU A 134 -20.32 -19.91 1.30
CA LEU A 134 -21.19 -18.87 1.85
C LEU A 134 -21.65 -19.21 3.29
N THR A 135 -21.83 -20.50 3.58
CA THR A 135 -22.16 -20.99 4.93
C THR A 135 -21.04 -20.77 5.95
N ASP A 136 -19.80 -20.64 5.48
CA ASP A 136 -18.61 -20.50 6.34
C ASP A 136 -18.21 -19.03 6.50
N TYR A 137 -19.16 -18.10 6.32
CA TYR A 137 -18.89 -16.65 6.41
C TYR A 137 -18.26 -16.24 7.74
N GLN A 138 -18.61 -16.91 8.85
CA GLN A 138 -18.04 -16.60 10.16
C GLN A 138 -16.54 -16.90 10.18
N GLN A 139 -16.12 -18.06 9.65
CA GLN A 139 -14.71 -18.39 9.55
C GLN A 139 -13.95 -17.39 8.67
N ALA A 140 -14.55 -16.94 7.56
CA ALA A 140 -13.93 -15.94 6.70
C ALA A 140 -13.71 -14.60 7.41
N LEU A 141 -14.62 -14.20 8.30
CA LEU A 141 -14.49 -13.00 9.13
C LEU A 141 -13.45 -13.18 10.24
N ASP A 142 -13.47 -14.33 10.93
CA ASP A 142 -12.53 -14.64 12.00
C ASP A 142 -11.08 -14.72 11.47
N ASP A 143 -10.89 -15.34 10.30
CA ASP A 143 -9.58 -15.39 9.62
C ASP A 143 -9.12 -14.00 9.18
N LEU A 144 -10.04 -13.13 8.77
CA LEU A 144 -9.71 -11.75 8.38
C LEU A 144 -9.24 -10.95 9.60
N ASP A 145 -9.97 -11.03 10.72
CA ASP A 145 -9.62 -10.36 11.97
C ASP A 145 -8.28 -10.87 12.54
N ALA A 146 -8.04 -12.19 12.44
CA ALA A 146 -6.78 -12.81 12.84
C ALA A 146 -5.61 -12.55 11.87
N GLY A 147 -5.83 -11.86 10.75
CA GLY A 147 -4.80 -11.58 9.74
C GLY A 147 -4.32 -12.80 8.96
N LEU A 148 -5.13 -13.86 8.92
CA LEU A 148 -4.84 -15.13 8.23
C LEU A 148 -5.22 -15.10 6.75
N VAL A 149 -6.12 -14.21 6.34
CA VAL A 149 -6.51 -14.05 4.94
C VAL A 149 -5.37 -13.43 4.12
N ARG A 150 -4.95 -14.13 3.07
CA ARG A 150 -4.01 -13.61 2.07
C ARG A 150 -4.75 -13.17 0.82
N GLY A 151 -4.60 -11.90 0.46
CA GLY A 151 -5.36 -11.29 -0.63
C GLY A 151 -6.82 -11.07 -0.23
N ARG A 152 -7.77 -11.47 -1.08
CA ARG A 152 -9.20 -11.21 -0.89
C ARG A 152 -9.98 -12.48 -0.56
N ALA A 153 -10.65 -12.51 0.59
CA ALA A 153 -11.65 -13.54 0.88
C ALA A 153 -12.89 -13.36 -0.01
N ILE A 154 -13.37 -14.45 -0.62
CA ILE A 154 -14.55 -14.50 -1.48
C ILE A 154 -15.48 -15.59 -0.96
N LEU A 155 -16.71 -15.21 -0.61
CA LEU A 155 -17.77 -16.15 -0.28
C LEU A 155 -18.39 -16.70 -1.58
N VAL A 156 -18.48 -18.03 -1.68
CA VAL A 156 -19.03 -18.75 -2.83
C VAL A 156 -20.35 -19.40 -2.41
N PRO A 157 -21.49 -19.04 -3.05
CA PRO A 157 -22.80 -19.62 -2.78
C PRO A 157 -22.89 -21.13 -3.00
#